data_AF-R6EHB4-F1
#
_entry.id   AF-R6EHB4-F1
#
_cell.length_a   1.000
_cell.length_b   1.000
_cell.length_c   1.000
_cell.angle_alpha   90.00
_cell.angle_beta   90.00
_cell.angle_gamma   90.00
#
_symmetry.space_group_name_H-M   'P 1'
#
loop_
_entity.id
_entity.type
_entity.pdbx_description
1 polymer ?
#
loop_
_entity_poly.entity_id
_entity_poly.type
_entity_poly.pdbx_seq_one_letter_code
_entity_poly.pdbx_strand_id
1 'polypeptide(L)'
;MDTQKKSKLSPPRIYAGETLREMFDAGMDHFYNVFLKKDVKPKFEGKTIFFDMNKMYQRIFSMPYPLSFMHITSLDNEDKYTLYPCTNDLSYELCKNGCALSPAQSSYQTYGRWDCLYRLHRIHWIPEVFALANAGDDDIQITRETKTDGKKTYVDVNVRYCCGMDDYLVVLRERKDCGDFLFITAFPVVTKRKKELLDKLFKK
;
A
#
# COMPACT_ATOMS: atom_id res chain seq x y z
N MET A 1 -1.20 -31.43 -13.68
CA MET A 1 -1.07 -29.99 -13.99
C MET A 1 -1.83 -29.26 -12.91
N ASP A 2 -1.14 -28.68 -11.93
CA ASP A 2 -1.80 -27.80 -10.96
C ASP A 2 -2.33 -26.59 -11.72
N THR A 3 -3.64 -26.45 -11.78
CA THR A 3 -4.29 -25.21 -12.22
C THR A 3 -3.76 -24.10 -11.33
N GLN A 4 -2.90 -23.24 -11.86
CA GLN A 4 -2.35 -22.12 -11.13
C GLN A 4 -3.51 -21.30 -10.56
N LYS A 5 -3.60 -21.23 -9.22
CA LYS A 5 -4.70 -20.55 -8.53
C LYS A 5 -4.76 -19.10 -9.02
N LYS A 6 -5.89 -18.68 -9.58
CA LYS A 6 -6.07 -17.32 -10.11
C LYS A 6 -6.31 -16.35 -8.94
N SER A 7 -5.72 -15.16 -9.03
CA SER A 7 -5.99 -14.08 -8.08
C SER A 7 -7.48 -13.71 -8.07
N LYS A 8 -7.95 -13.38 -6.86
CA LYS A 8 -9.29 -12.88 -6.53
C LYS A 8 -9.30 -11.36 -6.44
N LEU A 9 -8.13 -10.72 -6.42
CA LEU A 9 -8.01 -9.27 -6.57
C LEU A 9 -8.29 -8.87 -8.02
N SER A 10 -8.85 -7.68 -8.21
CA SER A 10 -9.10 -7.18 -9.54
C SER A 10 -7.79 -6.83 -10.27
N PRO A 11 -7.76 -6.83 -11.61
CA PRO A 11 -6.54 -6.47 -12.35
C PRO A 11 -6.05 -5.06 -11.99
N PRO A 12 -4.74 -4.77 -12.11
CA PRO A 12 -4.19 -3.43 -11.88
C PRO A 12 -4.98 -2.34 -12.64
N ARG A 13 -5.37 -1.28 -11.93
CA ARG A 13 -6.12 -0.16 -12.50
C ARG A 13 -5.14 0.88 -13.04
N ILE A 14 -5.17 1.09 -14.35
CA ILE A 14 -4.36 2.11 -15.00
C ILE A 14 -5.04 3.48 -14.81
N TYR A 15 -4.31 4.44 -14.27
CA TYR A 15 -4.77 5.82 -14.17
C TYR A 15 -4.20 6.60 -15.35
N ALA A 16 -5.09 7.05 -16.24
CA ALA A 16 -4.70 7.81 -17.42
C ALA A 16 -4.27 9.24 -17.05
N GLY A 17 -3.29 9.76 -17.78
CA GLY A 17 -2.78 11.12 -17.68
C GLY A 17 -1.64 11.33 -18.69
N GLU A 18 -1.44 12.56 -19.15
CA GLU A 18 -0.30 12.92 -20.01
C GLU A 18 0.98 13.04 -19.18
N THR A 19 0.82 13.44 -17.91
CA THR A 19 1.90 13.58 -16.94
C THR A 19 1.75 12.61 -15.77
N LEU A 20 2.88 12.26 -15.12
CA LEU A 20 2.84 11.49 -13.87
C LEU A 20 2.02 12.17 -12.79
N ARG A 21 2.01 13.51 -12.78
CA ARG A 21 1.21 14.29 -11.86
C ARG A 21 -0.28 13.96 -12.01
N GLU A 22 -0.80 14.03 -13.23
CA GLU A 22 -2.20 13.73 -13.55
C GLU A 22 -2.58 12.29 -13.23
N MET A 23 -1.70 11.33 -13.51
CA MET A 23 -1.94 9.92 -13.17
C MET A 23 -2.09 9.73 -11.65
N PHE A 24 -1.26 10.42 -10.85
CA PHE A 24 -1.35 10.37 -9.38
C PHE A 24 -2.57 11.12 -8.84
N ASP A 25 -2.95 12.25 -9.46
CA ASP A 25 -4.17 12.99 -9.12
C ASP A 25 -5.40 12.10 -9.37
N ALA A 26 -5.48 11.42 -10.51
CA ALA A 26 -6.54 10.45 -10.83
C ALA A 26 -6.54 9.25 -9.87
N GLY A 27 -5.36 8.76 -9.48
CA GLY A 27 -5.24 7.69 -8.47
C GLY A 27 -5.70 8.13 -7.08
N MET A 28 -5.37 9.35 -6.66
CA MET A 28 -5.80 9.91 -5.39
C MET A 28 -7.32 10.14 -5.35
N ASP A 29 -7.91 10.66 -6.44
CA ASP A 29 -9.36 10.82 -6.55
C ASP A 29 -10.09 9.48 -6.46
N HIS A 30 -9.62 8.47 -7.20
CA HIS A 30 -10.18 7.13 -7.09
C HIS A 30 -10.05 6.58 -5.67
N PHE A 31 -8.86 6.65 -5.07
CA PHE A 31 -8.62 6.17 -3.70
C PHE A 31 -9.51 6.89 -2.67
N TYR A 32 -9.72 8.19 -2.85
CA TYR A 32 -10.65 8.94 -2.02
C TYR A 32 -12.06 8.35 -2.09
N ASN A 33 -12.54 8.09 -3.30
CA ASN A 33 -13.90 7.62 -3.56
C ASN A 33 -14.14 6.13 -3.24
N VAL A 34 -13.11 5.33 -2.98
CA VAL A 34 -13.26 3.91 -2.61
C VAL A 34 -12.73 3.54 -1.23
N PHE A 35 -11.97 4.42 -0.58
CA PHE A 35 -11.31 4.11 0.69
C PHE A 35 -11.41 5.23 1.74
N LEU A 36 -11.30 6.51 1.35
CA LEU A 36 -11.21 7.61 2.33
C LEU A 36 -12.56 8.24 2.65
N LYS A 37 -13.46 8.34 1.66
CA LYS A 37 -14.77 8.96 1.82
C LYS A 37 -15.59 8.20 2.86
N LYS A 38 -16.20 8.93 3.80
CA LYS A 38 -16.85 8.40 5.01
C LYS A 38 -17.84 7.27 4.71
N ASP A 39 -18.61 7.40 3.65
CA ASP A 39 -19.71 6.49 3.31
C ASP A 39 -19.25 5.14 2.73
N VAL A 40 -18.03 5.09 2.19
CA VAL A 40 -17.45 3.92 1.52
C VAL A 40 -16.25 3.34 2.28
N LYS A 41 -15.85 4.00 3.37
CA LYS A 41 -14.64 3.65 4.11
C LYS A 41 -14.73 2.20 4.60
N PRO A 42 -13.79 1.32 4.22
CA PRO A 42 -13.85 -0.07 4.64
C PRO A 42 -13.63 -0.20 6.14
N LYS A 43 -14.22 -1.26 6.68
CA LYS A 43 -13.98 -1.73 8.04
C LYS A 43 -13.13 -2.98 8.00
N PHE A 44 -12.41 -3.23 9.09
CA PHE A 44 -11.72 -4.50 9.31
C PHE A 44 -12.18 -5.06 10.66
N GLU A 45 -12.68 -6.29 10.67
CA GLU A 45 -13.26 -6.94 11.86
C GLU A 45 -14.34 -6.06 12.54
N GLY A 46 -15.16 -5.39 11.74
CA GLY A 46 -16.23 -4.49 12.23
C GLY A 46 -15.76 -3.14 12.78
N LYS A 47 -14.44 -2.90 12.89
CA LYS A 47 -13.84 -1.67 13.42
C LYS A 47 -13.50 -0.69 12.30
N THR A 48 -13.45 0.59 12.62
CA THR A 48 -13.12 1.62 11.63
C THR A 48 -11.61 1.68 11.40
N ILE A 49 -11.22 2.08 10.19
CA ILE A 49 -9.83 2.29 9.82
C ILE A 49 -9.62 3.80 9.68
N PHE A 50 -8.82 4.39 10.54
CA PHE A 50 -8.39 5.78 10.43
C PHE A 50 -7.23 5.90 9.45
N PHE A 51 -7.33 6.83 8.51
CA PHE A 51 -6.26 7.16 7.58
C PHE A 51 -5.85 8.60 7.85
N ASP A 52 -4.56 8.81 8.12
CA ASP A 52 -4.03 10.11 8.51
C ASP A 52 -3.89 11.02 7.28
N MET A 53 -4.91 11.85 7.07
CA MET A 53 -4.92 12.90 6.04
C MET A 53 -4.19 14.17 6.49
N ASN A 54 -3.91 14.31 7.79
CA ASN A 54 -3.46 15.55 8.42
C ASN A 54 -1.94 15.67 8.50
N LYS A 55 -1.19 14.60 8.24
CA LYS A 55 0.25 14.67 7.94
C LYS A 55 0.50 15.28 6.55
N MET A 56 -0.05 16.47 6.30
CA MET A 56 0.62 17.43 5.45
C MET A 56 1.77 18.00 6.28
N TYR A 57 2.96 18.10 5.71
CA TYR A 57 4.09 18.67 6.43
C TYR A 57 3.73 20.08 6.90
N GLN A 58 3.50 20.25 8.20
CA GLN A 58 3.23 21.56 8.75
C GLN A 58 4.48 22.43 8.53
N ARG A 59 4.26 23.56 7.82
CA ARG A 59 5.02 24.82 7.84
C ARG A 59 5.95 25.20 6.68
N ILE A 60 6.27 24.37 5.68
CA ILE A 60 7.22 24.82 4.62
C ILE A 60 6.77 24.53 3.17
N PHE A 61 5.99 23.48 2.90
CA PHE A 61 5.51 23.19 1.54
C PHE A 61 4.10 22.60 1.56
N SER A 62 3.17 23.14 0.77
CA SER A 62 1.86 22.53 0.55
C SER A 62 2.06 21.24 -0.25
N MET A 63 2.09 20.12 0.45
CA MET A 63 2.20 18.82 -0.18
C MET A 63 0.91 18.52 -0.95
N PRO A 64 0.99 18.11 -2.22
CA PRO A 64 -0.20 17.86 -3.01
C PRO A 64 -1.00 16.64 -2.55
N TYR A 65 -0.37 15.75 -1.78
CA TYR A 65 -0.97 14.50 -1.31
C TYR A 65 -0.69 14.31 0.18
N PRO A 66 -1.57 13.60 0.92
CA PRO A 66 -1.27 13.14 2.27
C PRO A 66 -0.02 12.24 2.30
N LEU A 67 0.78 12.34 3.36
CA LEU A 67 2.00 11.54 3.49
C LEU A 67 1.74 10.02 3.42
N SER A 68 0.63 9.55 4.00
CA SER A 68 0.26 8.14 3.92
C SER A 68 -0.04 7.68 2.49
N PHE A 69 -0.68 8.52 1.67
CA PHE A 69 -0.89 8.22 0.25
C PHE A 69 0.43 8.15 -0.50
N MET A 70 1.32 9.11 -0.24
CA MET A 70 2.66 9.09 -0.83
C MET A 70 3.43 7.83 -0.42
N HIS A 71 3.34 7.42 0.86
CA HIS A 71 4.01 6.22 1.34
C HIS A 71 3.59 4.96 0.58
N ILE A 72 2.29 4.77 0.34
CA ILE A 72 1.81 3.56 -0.34
C ILE A 72 2.03 3.59 -1.85
N THR A 73 2.23 4.78 -2.43
CA THR A 73 2.43 4.98 -3.89
C THR A 73 3.88 5.27 -4.29
N SER A 74 4.84 5.14 -3.37
CA SER A 74 6.26 5.35 -3.65
C SER A 74 7.14 4.24 -3.15
N LEU A 75 8.41 4.33 -3.53
CA LEU A 75 9.50 3.48 -3.08
C LEU A 75 10.52 4.34 -2.32
N ASP A 76 11.32 3.70 -1.48
CA ASP A 76 12.48 4.30 -0.82
C ASP A 76 13.76 3.49 -1.13
N ASN A 77 14.88 3.93 -0.56
CA ASN A 77 16.18 3.31 -0.78
C ASN A 77 16.27 1.86 -0.28
N GLU A 78 15.44 1.44 0.66
CA GLU A 78 15.41 0.05 1.16
C GLU A 78 14.65 -0.87 0.20
N ASP A 79 13.76 -0.31 -0.61
CA ASP A 79 12.96 -1.00 -1.61
C ASP A 79 13.68 -1.18 -2.96
N LYS A 80 15.02 -1.00 -3.04
CA LYS A 80 15.76 -1.20 -4.30
C LYS A 80 15.68 -2.64 -4.78
N TYR A 81 15.18 -2.79 -6.00
CA TYR A 81 14.98 -4.08 -6.63
C TYR A 81 16.21 -4.50 -7.44
N THR A 82 16.60 -5.78 -7.34
CA THR A 82 17.56 -6.38 -8.28
C THR A 82 16.96 -6.48 -9.69
N LEU A 83 15.64 -6.70 -9.77
CA LEU A 83 14.86 -6.68 -11.00
C LEU A 83 13.55 -5.94 -10.72
N TYR A 84 13.17 -4.98 -11.58
CA TYR A 84 11.96 -4.21 -11.36
C TYR A 84 10.70 -5.11 -11.39
N PRO A 85 9.79 -4.97 -10.42
CA PRO A 85 8.57 -5.78 -10.38
C PRO A 85 7.63 -5.48 -11.55
N CYS A 86 7.78 -4.30 -12.15
CA CYS A 86 6.99 -3.86 -13.28
C CYS A 86 7.56 -4.26 -14.63
N THR A 87 8.71 -4.96 -14.74
CA THR A 87 9.35 -5.25 -16.05
C THR A 87 8.39 -5.85 -17.08
N ASN A 88 7.41 -6.66 -16.65
CA ASN A 88 6.39 -7.26 -17.52
C ASN A 88 4.98 -6.70 -17.24
N ASP A 89 4.89 -5.44 -16.82
CA ASP A 89 3.66 -4.73 -16.46
C ASP A 89 3.64 -3.37 -17.16
N LEU A 90 2.46 -2.95 -17.63
CA LEU A 90 2.27 -1.68 -18.33
C LEU A 90 2.79 -0.47 -17.52
N SER A 91 2.84 -0.58 -16.20
CA SER A 91 3.42 0.45 -15.32
C SER A 91 4.88 0.76 -15.66
N TYR A 92 5.64 -0.16 -16.25
CA TYR A 92 7.01 0.09 -16.67
C TYR A 92 7.08 0.98 -17.90
N GLU A 93 6.25 0.71 -18.91
CA GLU A 93 6.18 1.50 -20.15
C GLU A 93 5.72 2.93 -19.89
N LEU A 94 4.82 3.12 -18.92
CA LEU A 94 4.30 4.44 -18.55
C LEU A 94 5.24 5.22 -17.60
N CYS A 95 6.19 4.54 -16.95
CA CYS A 95 7.02 5.16 -15.91
C CYS A 95 8.23 5.89 -16.51
N LYS A 96 8.27 7.21 -16.31
CA LYS A 96 9.41 8.05 -16.71
C LYS A 96 10.46 8.21 -15.60
N ASN A 97 10.17 7.79 -14.37
CA ASN A 97 11.02 8.05 -13.20
C ASN A 97 12.24 7.11 -13.08
N GLY A 98 12.21 5.95 -13.73
CA GLY A 98 13.33 4.99 -13.66
C GLY A 98 13.72 4.58 -12.23
N CYS A 99 12.79 4.64 -11.27
CA CYS A 99 13.04 4.38 -9.86
C CYS A 99 14.19 5.22 -9.23
N ALA A 100 14.31 6.48 -9.64
CA ALA A 100 15.35 7.39 -9.16
C ALA A 100 14.76 8.66 -8.51
N LEU A 101 15.52 9.25 -7.59
CA LEU A 101 15.09 10.44 -6.85
C LEU A 101 15.01 11.70 -7.74
N SER A 102 16.02 11.96 -8.56
CA SER A 102 16.09 13.15 -9.43
C SER A 102 14.88 13.35 -10.35
N PRO A 103 14.37 12.33 -11.07
CA PRO A 103 13.19 12.48 -11.92
C PRO A 103 11.85 12.41 -11.17
N ALA A 104 11.83 12.06 -9.88
CA ALA A 104 10.59 11.94 -9.11
C ALA A 104 9.87 13.28 -8.96
N GLN A 105 8.57 13.25 -8.70
CA GLN A 105 7.83 14.48 -8.35
C GLN A 105 8.45 15.15 -7.11
N SER A 106 8.57 16.48 -7.11
CA SER A 106 9.26 17.25 -6.06
C SER A 106 8.77 16.92 -4.64
N SER A 107 7.46 16.71 -4.50
CA SER A 107 6.83 16.27 -3.27
C SER A 107 7.45 14.97 -2.74
N TYR A 108 7.69 13.97 -3.59
CA TYR A 108 8.30 12.70 -3.20
C TYR A 108 9.79 12.86 -2.89
N GLN A 109 10.49 13.70 -3.66
CA GLN A 109 11.91 13.99 -3.44
C GLN A 109 12.18 14.52 -2.02
N THR A 110 11.31 15.40 -1.51
CA THR A 110 11.43 15.97 -0.15
C THR A 110 11.44 14.90 0.95
N TYR A 111 10.86 13.72 0.71
CA TYR A 111 10.86 12.59 1.67
C TYR A 111 11.90 11.53 1.35
N GLY A 112 12.80 11.77 0.39
CA GLY A 112 13.77 10.77 -0.04
C GLY A 112 13.12 9.57 -0.73
N ARG A 113 11.97 9.77 -1.38
CA ARG A 113 11.18 8.75 -2.05
C ARG A 113 10.98 9.09 -3.52
N TRP A 114 10.61 8.10 -4.32
CA TRP A 114 10.20 8.32 -5.70
C TRP A 114 8.85 7.65 -5.98
N ASP A 115 8.01 8.36 -6.72
CA ASP A 115 6.68 7.94 -7.11
C ASP A 115 6.72 6.71 -8.02
N CYS A 116 5.82 5.75 -7.76
CA CYS A 116 5.82 4.43 -8.37
C CYS A 116 4.44 4.06 -8.94
N LEU A 117 4.32 4.06 -10.28
CA LEU A 117 3.07 3.67 -10.97
C LEU A 117 2.64 2.25 -10.68
N TYR A 118 3.59 1.33 -10.51
CA TYR A 118 3.27 -0.07 -10.19
C TYR A 118 2.51 -0.21 -8.87
N ARG A 119 2.92 0.56 -7.84
CA ARG A 119 2.20 0.64 -6.56
C ARG A 119 0.89 1.42 -6.70
N LEU A 120 0.91 2.54 -7.42
CA LEU A 120 -0.28 3.36 -7.68
C LEU A 120 -1.41 2.51 -8.29
N HIS A 121 -1.14 1.77 -9.36
CA HIS A 121 -2.13 0.94 -10.06
C HIS A 121 -2.76 -0.16 -9.18
N ARG A 122 -2.17 -0.45 -8.01
CA ARG A 122 -2.61 -1.48 -7.06
C ARG A 122 -3.14 -0.93 -5.75
N ILE A 123 -3.26 0.39 -5.57
CA ILE A 123 -3.82 0.98 -4.33
C ILE A 123 -5.28 0.56 -4.08
N HIS A 124 -6.01 0.25 -5.16
CA HIS A 124 -7.40 -0.16 -5.08
C HIS A 124 -7.58 -1.56 -4.48
N TRP A 125 -6.50 -2.35 -4.39
CA TRP A 125 -6.53 -3.66 -3.71
C TRP A 125 -6.70 -3.53 -2.20
N ILE A 126 -6.40 -2.38 -1.59
CA ILE A 126 -6.53 -2.20 -0.14
C ILE A 126 -7.96 -2.52 0.36
N PRO A 127 -9.04 -1.91 -0.16
CA PRO A 127 -10.40 -2.28 0.22
C PRO A 127 -10.78 -3.72 -0.16
N GLU A 128 -10.26 -4.27 -1.27
CA GLU A 128 -10.51 -5.66 -1.69
C GLU A 128 -9.91 -6.67 -0.69
N VAL A 129 -8.69 -6.42 -0.22
CA VAL A 129 -8.02 -7.24 0.80
C VAL A 129 -8.83 -7.23 2.10
N PHE A 130 -9.36 -6.08 2.51
CA PHE A 130 -10.23 -6.04 3.69
C PHE A 130 -11.55 -6.77 3.49
N ALA A 131 -12.15 -6.70 2.29
CA ALA A 131 -13.36 -7.45 1.97
C ALA A 131 -13.12 -8.97 2.06
N LEU A 132 -12.03 -9.46 1.46
CA LEU A 132 -11.63 -10.87 1.54
C LEU A 132 -11.33 -11.30 2.98
N ALA A 133 -10.61 -10.46 3.74
CA ALA A 133 -10.28 -10.75 5.14
C ALA A 133 -11.52 -10.88 6.02
N ASN A 134 -12.48 -9.95 5.88
CA ASN A 134 -13.75 -10.01 6.62
C ASN A 134 -14.64 -11.18 6.19
N ALA A 135 -14.48 -11.68 4.95
CA ALA A 135 -15.19 -12.85 4.46
C ALA A 135 -14.55 -14.18 4.91
N GLY A 136 -13.40 -14.14 5.61
CA GLY A 136 -12.68 -15.33 6.03
C GLY A 136 -12.05 -16.10 4.86
N ASP A 137 -11.59 -15.39 3.83
CA ASP A 137 -11.00 -16.01 2.65
C ASP A 137 -9.68 -16.75 2.97
N ASP A 138 -9.54 -17.99 2.50
CA ASP A 138 -8.37 -18.85 2.77
C ASP A 138 -7.03 -18.31 2.23
N ASP A 139 -7.06 -17.36 1.29
CA ASP A 139 -5.85 -16.70 0.76
C ASP A 139 -5.43 -15.48 1.60
N ILE A 140 -6.16 -15.20 2.68
CA ILE A 140 -5.83 -14.16 3.65
C ILE A 140 -5.16 -14.77 4.87
N GLN A 141 -4.02 -14.18 5.25
CA GLN A 141 -3.34 -14.46 6.50
C GLN A 141 -3.33 -13.19 7.36
N ILE A 142 -3.62 -13.32 8.65
CA ILE A 142 -3.64 -12.18 9.58
C ILE A 142 -2.72 -12.50 10.76
N THR A 143 -1.80 -11.58 11.08
CA THR A 143 -0.96 -11.66 12.28
C THR A 143 -1.02 -10.37 13.07
N ARG A 144 -0.84 -10.47 14.38
CA ARG A 144 -0.74 -9.32 15.30
C ARG A 144 0.61 -9.35 15.97
N GLU A 145 1.39 -8.29 15.80
CA GLU A 145 2.73 -8.15 16.37
C GLU A 145 2.78 -7.01 17.37
N THR A 146 3.07 -7.34 18.63
CA THR A 146 3.40 -6.34 19.64
C THR A 146 4.80 -5.80 19.40
N LYS A 147 4.91 -4.50 19.12
CA LYS A 147 6.17 -3.79 18.91
C LYS A 147 6.37 -2.74 19.99
N THR A 148 7.65 -2.49 20.30
CA THR A 148 8.06 -1.48 21.27
C THR A 148 8.99 -0.49 20.58
N ASP A 149 8.65 0.79 20.66
CA ASP A 149 9.46 1.91 20.18
C ASP A 149 9.74 2.83 21.37
N GLY A 150 10.96 2.74 21.90
CA GLY A 150 11.32 3.36 23.18
C GLY A 150 10.41 2.89 24.32
N LYS A 151 9.63 3.82 24.89
CA LYS A 151 8.66 3.54 25.97
C LYS A 151 7.25 3.21 25.45
N LYS A 152 7.00 3.29 24.15
CA LYS A 152 5.67 3.09 23.56
C LYS A 152 5.54 1.67 23.05
N THR A 153 4.55 0.94 23.55
CA THR A 153 4.16 -0.37 23.03
C THR A 153 2.88 -0.23 22.21
N TYR A 154 2.88 -0.79 21.00
CA TYR A 154 1.74 -0.81 20.08
C TYR A 154 1.63 -2.17 19.40
N VAL A 155 0.45 -2.47 18.86
CA VAL A 155 0.18 -3.72 18.13
C VAL A 155 -0.01 -3.36 16.67
N ASP A 156 0.85 -3.86 15.80
CA ASP A 156 0.64 -3.83 14.36
C ASP A 156 -0.15 -5.06 13.95
N VAL A 157 -1.17 -4.88 13.10
CA VAL A 157 -1.95 -5.96 12.50
C VAL A 157 -1.61 -6.04 11.02
N ASN A 158 -1.03 -7.16 10.62
CA ASN A 158 -0.61 -7.42 9.25
C ASN A 158 -1.68 -8.29 8.59
N VAL A 159 -2.31 -7.78 7.53
CA VAL A 159 -3.28 -8.51 6.69
C VAL A 159 -2.63 -8.77 5.34
N ARG A 160 -2.30 -10.02 5.06
CA ARG A 160 -1.61 -10.43 3.82
C ARG A 160 -2.54 -11.24 2.96
N TYR A 161 -2.67 -10.84 1.71
CA TYR A 161 -3.24 -11.64 0.64
C TYR A 161 -2.13 -12.35 -0.12
N CYS A 162 -2.26 -13.65 -0.35
CA CYS A 162 -1.31 -14.42 -1.16
C CYS A 162 -2.03 -15.48 -1.99
N CYS A 163 -2.19 -15.24 -3.30
CA CYS A 163 -2.85 -16.17 -4.21
C CYS A 163 -2.29 -16.05 -5.63
N GLY A 164 -1.88 -17.18 -6.20
CA GLY A 164 -1.28 -17.20 -7.53
C GLY A 164 0.01 -16.38 -7.58
N MET A 165 0.03 -15.36 -8.43
CA MET A 165 1.17 -14.44 -8.59
C MET A 165 1.06 -13.19 -7.73
N ASP A 166 -0.09 -12.95 -7.09
CA ASP A 166 -0.34 -11.74 -6.32
C ASP A 166 -0.07 -12.00 -4.84
N ASP A 167 0.78 -11.14 -4.27
CA ASP A 167 1.13 -11.11 -2.86
C ASP A 167 1.07 -9.65 -2.42
N TYR A 168 0.17 -9.32 -1.48
CA TYR A 168 -0.12 -7.95 -1.09
C TYR A 168 -0.28 -7.86 0.41
N LEU A 169 0.39 -6.87 1.01
CA LEU A 169 0.36 -6.65 2.45
C LEU A 169 -0.33 -5.33 2.76
N VAL A 170 -1.23 -5.36 3.74
CA VAL A 170 -1.78 -4.19 4.41
C VAL A 170 -1.38 -4.23 5.88
N VAL A 171 -0.90 -3.10 6.41
CA VAL A 171 -0.47 -2.96 7.80
C VAL A 171 -1.34 -1.91 8.49
N LEU A 172 -1.97 -2.35 9.57
CA LEU A 172 -2.74 -1.52 10.49
C LEU A 172 -2.03 -1.45 11.85
N ARG A 173 -2.43 -0.50 12.67
CA ARG A 173 -2.03 -0.41 14.08
C ARG A 173 -3.24 -0.24 14.98
N GLU A 174 -3.34 -1.03 16.03
CA GLU A 174 -4.42 -0.90 17.00
C GLU A 174 -4.31 0.42 17.77
N ARG A 175 -5.43 1.14 17.84
CA ARG A 175 -5.59 2.34 18.64
C ARG A 175 -6.12 1.98 20.02
N LYS A 176 -5.28 2.11 21.04
CA LYS A 176 -5.63 1.79 22.43
C LYS A 176 -6.77 2.65 22.99
N ASP A 177 -6.98 3.84 22.44
CA ASP A 177 -7.93 4.82 22.94
C ASP A 177 -9.37 4.57 22.50
N CYS A 178 -9.59 4.06 21.29
CA CYS A 178 -10.94 3.88 20.73
C CYS A 178 -11.21 2.46 20.21
N GLY A 179 -10.22 1.57 20.24
CA GLY A 179 -10.35 0.19 19.75
C GLY A 179 -10.36 0.05 18.22
N ASP A 180 -10.29 1.15 17.48
CA ASP A 180 -10.19 1.20 16.02
C ASP A 180 -8.76 0.92 15.52
N PHE A 181 -8.58 0.95 14.20
CA PHE A 181 -7.27 0.81 13.56
C PHE A 181 -6.77 2.14 12.99
N LEU A 182 -5.46 2.36 13.06
CA LEU A 182 -4.73 3.35 12.26
C LEU A 182 -4.12 2.63 11.05
N PHE A 183 -4.38 3.13 9.84
CA PHE A 183 -3.72 2.66 8.63
C PHE A 183 -2.26 3.11 8.62
N ILE A 184 -1.33 2.15 8.48
CA ILE A 184 0.11 2.42 8.45
C ILE A 184 0.64 2.43 7.02
N THR A 185 0.45 1.34 6.28
CA THR A 185 0.93 1.20 4.90
C THR A 185 0.27 0.03 4.19
N ALA A 186 0.42 -0.03 2.87
CA ALA A 186 0.08 -1.18 2.05
C ALA A 186 0.97 -1.23 0.80
N PHE A 187 1.34 -2.43 0.35
CA PHE A 187 2.19 -2.60 -0.83
C PHE A 187 2.17 -4.03 -1.39
N PRO A 188 2.43 -4.19 -2.70
CA PRO A 188 2.69 -5.50 -3.29
C PRO A 188 4.04 -6.06 -2.83
N VAL A 189 4.06 -7.33 -2.45
CA VAL A 189 5.24 -8.06 -1.97
C VAL A 189 5.95 -8.70 -3.16
N VAL A 190 6.94 -7.98 -3.68
CA VAL A 190 7.58 -8.35 -4.95
C VAL A 190 9.02 -8.85 -4.81
N THR A 191 9.67 -8.63 -3.66
CA THR A 191 11.05 -9.09 -3.45
C THR A 191 11.09 -10.43 -2.75
N LYS A 192 11.99 -11.30 -3.21
CA LYS A 192 12.26 -12.59 -2.55
C LYS A 192 12.52 -12.42 -1.06
N ARG A 193 13.38 -11.47 -0.70
CA ARG A 193 13.70 -11.16 0.71
C ARG A 193 12.47 -10.78 1.52
N LYS A 194 11.61 -9.89 1.01
CA LYS A 194 10.39 -9.49 1.74
C LYS A 194 9.42 -10.66 1.86
N LYS A 195 9.24 -11.44 0.79
CA LYS A 195 8.40 -12.64 0.81
C LYS A 195 8.86 -13.64 1.87
N GLU A 196 10.16 -13.97 1.92
CA GLU A 196 10.72 -14.87 2.93
C GLU A 196 10.54 -14.36 4.37
N LEU A 197 10.67 -13.05 4.58
CA LEU A 197 10.43 -12.42 5.89
C LEU A 197 8.96 -12.55 6.29
N LEU A 198 8.03 -12.29 5.38
CA LEU A 198 6.60 -12.42 5.63
C LEU A 198 6.19 -13.89 5.80
N ASP A 199 6.71 -14.81 4.99
CA ASP A 199 6.44 -16.24 5.15
C ASP A 199 6.88 -16.76 6.53
N LYS A 200 7.98 -16.24 7.07
CA LYS A 200 8.40 -16.53 8.46
C LYS A 200 7.48 -15.88 9.49
N LEU A 201 7.01 -14.66 9.23
CA LEU A 201 6.12 -13.94 10.12
C LEU A 201 4.76 -14.65 10.25
N PHE A 202 4.17 -15.09 9.14
CA PHE A 202 2.84 -15.71 9.07
C PHE A 202 2.82 -17.22 9.36
N LYS A 203 3.99 -17.84 9.57
CA LYS A 203 4.11 -19.24 10.04
C LYS A 203 4.16 -19.38 11.57
N LYS A 204 4.29 -18.27 12.29
CA LYS A 204 4.28 -18.23 13.76
C LYS A 204 2.85 -18.19 14.26
#